data_AF-A0A4Q9HMM2-F1
#
_entry.id   AF-A0A4Q9HMM2-F1
#
_cell.length_a   1.000
_cell.length_b   1.000
_cell.length_c   1.000
_cell.angle_alpha   90.00
_cell.angle_beta   90.00
_cell.angle_gamma   90.00
#
_symmetry.space_group_name_H-M   'P 1'
#
loop_
_entity.id
_entity.type
_entity.pdbx_description
1 polymer ?
#
loop_
_entity_poly.entity_id
_entity_poly.type
_entity_poly.pdbx_seq_one_letter_code
_entity_poly.pdbx_strand_id
1 'polypeptide(L)'
;MTIRKRLAFSVAAVAVGSGLAFAPLASAAPQSVAAGCSYPYVCFYKGSTKTGQFKDVTSGWQGLGASKGATTMVNTRHDDIVYTHFTNGQTWCTPPDNTTTFYAVVDKIRISSASSC
;
A
#
# COMPACT_ATOMS: atom_id res chain seq x y z
N MET A 1 -18.12 -71.18 -26.14
CA MET A 1 -18.09 -69.83 -26.75
C MET A 1 -17.57 -68.88 -25.69
N THR A 2 -16.47 -68.14 -25.79
CA THR A 2 -15.51 -67.89 -26.87
C THR A 2 -14.19 -67.42 -26.22
N ILE A 3 -13.08 -67.64 -26.92
CA ILE A 3 -11.70 -67.64 -26.45
C ILE A 3 -10.99 -66.30 -26.75
N ARG A 4 -10.05 -65.90 -25.86
CA ARG A 4 -8.80 -65.11 -26.03
C ARG A 4 -8.79 -63.78 -26.82
N LYS A 5 -8.11 -62.78 -26.23
CA LYS A 5 -6.83 -62.25 -26.78
C LYS A 5 -6.08 -61.37 -25.76
N ARG A 6 -4.82 -61.70 -25.53
CA ARG A 6 -3.79 -60.84 -24.91
C ARG A 6 -3.41 -59.75 -25.93
N LEU A 7 -3.02 -58.56 -25.48
CA LEU A 7 -2.01 -57.71 -26.13
C LEU A 7 -1.41 -56.76 -25.10
N ALA A 8 -0.11 -56.94 -24.88
CA ALA A 8 0.77 -56.03 -24.18
C ALA A 8 1.25 -54.95 -25.17
N PHE A 9 1.31 -53.70 -24.72
CA PHE A 9 1.98 -52.55 -25.34
C PHE A 9 1.96 -51.44 -24.27
N SER A 10 2.91 -50.53 -24.09
CA SER A 10 4.35 -50.42 -24.31
C SER A 10 4.75 -49.21 -23.45
N VAL A 11 5.95 -49.22 -22.89
CA VAL A 11 6.54 -48.09 -22.16
C VAL A 11 6.76 -46.93 -23.13
N ALA A 12 6.32 -45.71 -22.79
CA ALA A 12 6.76 -44.49 -23.46
C ALA A 12 6.72 -43.26 -22.52
N ALA A 13 7.94 -42.83 -22.16
CA ALA A 13 8.44 -41.47 -22.03
C ALA A 13 7.75 -40.45 -21.07
N VAL A 14 8.58 -40.02 -20.12
CA VAL A 14 8.50 -38.81 -19.30
C VAL A 14 8.37 -37.56 -20.17
N ALA A 15 7.40 -36.70 -19.87
CA ALA A 15 7.44 -35.28 -20.22
C ALA A 15 7.07 -34.46 -18.98
N VAL A 16 8.09 -34.00 -18.26
CA VAL A 16 7.96 -32.96 -17.23
C VAL A 16 7.65 -31.66 -17.97
N GLY A 17 6.36 -31.34 -18.07
CA GLY A 17 5.89 -30.05 -18.56
C GLY A 17 6.01 -29.01 -17.45
N SER A 18 7.16 -28.36 -17.35
CA SER A 18 7.39 -27.19 -16.50
C SER A 18 6.51 -26.03 -16.98
N GLY A 19 5.29 -25.94 -16.45
CA GLY A 19 4.44 -24.77 -16.59
C GLY A 19 5.06 -23.61 -15.80
N LEU A 20 5.77 -22.73 -16.50
CA LEU A 20 6.28 -21.48 -15.96
C LEU A 20 5.12 -20.63 -15.47
N ALA A 21 4.90 -20.61 -14.16
CA ALA A 21 4.02 -19.66 -13.51
C ALA A 21 4.61 -18.26 -13.72
N PHE A 22 3.98 -17.46 -14.59
CA PHE A 22 4.24 -16.03 -14.65
C PHE A 22 3.68 -15.38 -13.38
N ALA A 23 4.48 -15.38 -12.32
CA ALA A 23 4.20 -14.55 -11.16
C ALA A 23 4.31 -13.08 -11.60
N PRO A 24 3.29 -12.23 -11.36
CA PRO A 24 3.44 -10.80 -11.60
C PRO A 24 4.58 -10.30 -10.72
N LEU A 25 5.57 -9.65 -11.34
CA LEU A 25 6.59 -8.89 -10.63
C LEU A 25 5.88 -7.78 -9.86
N ALA A 26 5.67 -8.01 -8.56
CA ALA A 26 5.29 -6.95 -7.65
C ALA A 26 6.44 -5.93 -7.64
N SER A 27 6.26 -4.85 -8.40
CA SER A 27 7.15 -3.70 -8.35
C SER A 27 6.94 -3.02 -7.01
N ALA A 28 7.71 -3.42 -6.00
CA ALA A 28 7.84 -2.64 -4.78
C ALA A 28 8.48 -1.30 -5.16
N ALA A 29 7.66 -0.25 -5.22
CA ALA A 29 8.17 1.11 -5.39
C ALA A 29 9.18 1.40 -4.26
N PRO A 30 10.27 2.14 -4.54
CA PRO A 30 11.27 2.43 -3.52
C PRO A 30 10.61 3.20 -2.37
N GLN A 31 10.39 2.51 -1.25
CA GLN A 31 10.00 3.15 0.00
C GLN A 31 11.20 3.97 0.45
N SER A 32 11.15 5.27 0.19
CA SER A 32 11.95 6.23 0.94
C SER A 32 11.58 6.01 2.41
N VAL A 33 12.46 5.31 3.14
CA VAL A 33 12.36 5.12 4.58
C VAL A 33 12.47 6.50 5.23
N ALA A 34 11.35 7.22 5.26
CA ALA A 34 11.22 8.42 6.04
C ALA A 34 11.51 7.99 7.47
N ALA A 35 12.64 8.46 8.00
CA ALA A 35 13.22 7.96 9.24
C ALA A 35 12.14 7.83 10.32
N GLY A 36 11.83 6.59 10.71
CA GLY A 36 10.91 6.28 11.80
C GLY A 36 9.41 6.27 11.53
N CYS A 37 8.94 6.14 10.28
CA CYS A 37 7.54 5.76 10.01
C CYS A 37 7.41 4.26 9.73
N SER A 38 6.80 3.52 10.65
CA SER A 38 6.56 2.08 10.49
C SER A 38 5.16 1.82 9.96
N TYR A 39 4.99 0.74 9.19
CA TYR A 39 3.65 0.23 8.86
C TYR A 39 2.86 -0.15 10.13
N PRO A 40 1.54 0.09 10.21
CA PRO A 40 0.64 0.74 9.23
C PRO A 40 0.34 2.21 9.56
N TYR A 41 1.36 2.98 9.97
CA TYR A 41 1.18 4.37 10.38
C TYR A 41 1.27 5.34 9.21
N VAL A 42 0.50 6.41 9.32
CA VAL A 42 0.65 7.62 8.51
C VAL A 42 1.38 8.63 9.38
N CYS A 43 2.58 9.02 8.99
CA CYS A 43 3.43 9.89 9.79
C CYS A 43 3.53 11.29 9.18
N PHE A 44 3.51 12.30 10.06
CA PHE A 44 3.70 13.69 9.69
C PHE A 44 5.04 14.19 10.18
N TYR A 45 5.66 15.05 9.37
CA TYR A 45 6.99 15.59 9.60
C TYR A 45 7.01 17.09 9.36
N LYS A 46 7.83 17.78 10.15
CA LYS A 46 8.21 19.18 9.91
C LYS A 46 9.72 19.22 9.73
N GLY A 47 10.16 19.37 8.47
CA GLY A 47 11.54 19.08 8.11
C GLY A 47 11.86 17.59 8.34
N SER A 48 12.95 17.31 9.05
CA SER A 48 13.38 15.94 9.41
C SER A 48 12.73 15.38 10.68
N THR A 49 11.97 16.19 11.42
CA THR A 49 11.39 15.79 12.72
C THR A 49 9.98 15.23 12.55
N LYS A 50 9.75 14.01 13.02
CA LYS A 50 8.40 13.43 13.11
C LYS A 50 7.58 14.17 14.16
N THR A 51 6.45 14.75 13.78
CA THR A 51 5.56 15.53 14.66
C THR A 51 4.34 14.73 15.13
N GLY A 52 4.00 13.64 14.44
CA GLY A 52 2.91 12.76 14.85
C GLY A 52 2.70 11.59 13.90
N GLN A 53 1.82 10.68 14.31
CA GLN A 53 1.47 9.48 13.56
C GLN A 53 0.02 9.08 13.83
N PHE A 54 -0.65 8.58 12.80
CA PHE A 54 -2.06 8.19 12.81
C PHE A 54 -2.19 6.80 12.23
N LYS A 55 -3.12 6.00 12.74
CA LYS A 55 -3.32 4.61 12.33
C LYS A 55 -4.79 4.27 12.06
N ASP A 56 -5.70 4.95 12.74
CA ASP A 56 -7.10 4.55 12.75
C ASP A 56 -7.82 5.04 11.51
N VAL A 57 -8.50 4.10 10.84
CA VAL A 57 -9.42 4.39 9.73
C VAL A 57 -10.68 5.01 10.33
N THR A 58 -11.07 6.18 9.83
CA THR A 58 -12.20 6.95 10.39
C THR A 58 -13.14 7.42 9.30
N SER A 59 -14.44 7.44 9.60
CA SER A 59 -15.45 8.00 8.69
C SER A 59 -15.31 9.53 8.55
N GLY A 60 -14.81 10.19 9.60
CA GLY A 60 -14.61 11.64 9.66
C GLY A 60 -13.15 12.07 9.76
N TRP A 61 -12.96 13.39 9.84
CA TRP A 61 -11.66 14.03 10.00
C TRP A 61 -11.13 13.92 11.44
N GLN A 62 -9.86 13.54 11.56
CA GLN A 62 -9.09 13.57 12.79
C GLN A 62 -8.22 14.83 12.82
N GLY A 63 -8.17 15.54 13.94
CA GLY A 63 -7.34 16.73 14.10
C GLY A 63 -5.85 16.38 14.27
N LEU A 64 -4.97 17.12 13.59
CA LEU A 64 -3.53 16.86 13.66
C LEU A 64 -2.85 17.28 14.97
N GLY A 65 -3.50 18.15 15.77
CA GLY A 65 -2.92 18.64 17.03
C GLY A 65 -1.54 19.26 16.83
N ALA A 66 -0.53 18.74 17.53
CA ALA A 66 0.86 19.19 17.41
C ALA A 66 1.48 18.99 16.00
N SER A 67 0.88 18.13 15.16
CA SER A 67 1.31 17.93 13.77
C SER A 67 0.71 18.95 12.78
N LYS A 68 -0.13 19.89 13.24
CA LYS A 68 -0.65 20.96 12.38
C LYS A 68 0.50 21.76 11.76
N GLY A 69 0.43 21.97 10.44
CA GLY A 69 1.50 22.64 9.69
C GLY A 69 2.74 21.79 9.47
N ALA A 70 2.60 20.46 9.51
CA ALA A 70 3.59 19.55 8.94
C ALA A 70 3.87 19.88 7.47
N THR A 71 5.11 19.68 7.04
CA THR A 71 5.58 19.93 5.67
C THR A 71 5.54 18.68 4.81
N THR A 72 5.56 17.50 5.43
CA THR A 72 5.58 16.22 4.73
C THR A 72 4.72 15.20 5.47
N MET A 73 4.05 14.33 4.73
CA MET A 73 3.34 13.16 5.24
C MET A 73 3.74 11.92 4.46
N VAL A 74 3.89 10.81 5.18
CA VAL A 74 4.25 9.51 4.62
C VAL A 74 3.11 8.56 4.92
N ASN A 75 2.46 8.05 3.87
CA ASN A 75 1.50 6.96 3.97
C ASN A 75 2.24 5.64 3.75
N THR A 76 2.49 4.90 4.82
CA THR A 76 3.14 3.58 4.71
C THR A 76 2.15 2.46 4.40
N ARG A 77 0.85 2.75 4.37
CA ARG A 77 -0.21 1.75 4.19
C ARG A 77 -0.27 1.32 2.72
N HIS A 78 -0.66 0.07 2.49
CA HIS A 78 -0.62 -0.57 1.16
C HIS A 78 -1.97 -0.57 0.44
N ASP A 79 -3.06 -0.46 1.20
CA ASP A 79 -4.44 -0.62 0.74
C ASP A 79 -5.37 0.50 1.22
N ASP A 80 -4.85 1.44 2.00
CA ASP A 80 -5.59 2.61 2.49
C ASP A 80 -5.03 3.90 1.91
N ILE A 81 -5.92 4.76 1.41
CA ILE A 81 -5.60 6.14 1.06
C ILE A 81 -5.69 7.05 2.28
N VAL A 82 -5.01 8.19 2.16
CA VAL A 82 -5.05 9.25 3.16
C VAL A 82 -5.52 10.54 2.54
N TYR A 83 -6.61 11.08 3.08
CA TYR A 83 -7.01 12.45 2.81
C TYR A 83 -6.37 13.38 3.83
N THR A 84 -5.79 14.46 3.34
CA THR A 84 -5.39 15.60 4.17
C THR A 84 -6.27 16.80 3.86
N HIS A 85 -6.57 17.58 4.89
CA HIS A 85 -7.32 18.83 4.78
C HIS A 85 -6.41 19.98 5.19
N PHE A 86 -6.55 21.09 4.47
CA PHE A 86 -5.77 22.30 4.69
C PHE A 86 -6.64 23.41 5.27
N THR A 87 -6.02 24.34 6.00
CA THR A 87 -6.75 25.46 6.61
C THR A 87 -7.42 26.39 5.58
N ASN A 88 -7.04 26.31 4.31
CA ASN A 88 -7.69 27.02 3.20
C ASN A 88 -8.94 26.30 2.65
N GLY A 89 -9.33 25.16 3.23
CA GLY A 89 -10.50 24.36 2.82
C GLY A 89 -10.24 23.35 1.71
N GLN A 90 -9.03 23.32 1.13
CA GLN A 90 -8.67 22.30 0.15
C GLN A 90 -8.44 20.94 0.81
N THR A 91 -8.54 19.89 0.00
CA THR A 91 -8.18 18.53 0.41
C THR A 91 -7.24 17.91 -0.62
N TRP A 92 -6.39 17.01 -0.15
CA TRP A 92 -5.49 16.24 -1.01
C TRP A 92 -5.61 14.76 -0.68
N CYS A 93 -5.59 13.92 -1.71
CA CYS A 93 -5.57 12.48 -1.55
C CYS A 93 -4.16 11.96 -1.80
N THR A 94 -3.64 11.21 -0.83
CA THR A 94 -2.37 10.52 -0.93
C THR A 94 -2.63 9.03 -1.14
N PRO A 95 -2.15 8.43 -2.24
CA PRO A 95 -2.31 7.00 -2.47
C PRO A 95 -1.50 6.17 -1.46
N PRO A 96 -1.68 4.83 -1.46
CA PRO A 96 -0.87 3.92 -0.68
C PRO A 96 0.63 4.04 -1.01
N ASP A 97 1.48 3.72 -0.05
CA ASP A 97 2.95 3.72 -0.17
C ASP A 97 3.56 5.01 -0.74
N ASN A 98 2.94 6.16 -0.44
CA ASN A 98 3.32 7.43 -1.04
C ASN A 98 3.67 8.49 0.01
N THR A 99 4.50 9.44 -0.41
CA THR A 99 4.90 10.60 0.40
C THR A 99 4.39 11.87 -0.27
N THR A 100 3.65 12.67 0.49
CA THR A 100 3.18 13.98 0.01
C THR A 100 3.92 15.10 0.74
N THR A 101 4.42 16.06 -0.03
CA THR A 101 4.93 17.34 0.48
C THR A 101 3.85 18.40 0.39
N PHE A 102 3.71 19.19 1.46
CA PHE A 102 2.71 20.24 1.57
C PHE A 102 3.34 21.61 1.42
N TYR A 103 2.66 22.46 0.65
CA TYR A 103 2.99 23.89 0.52
C TYR A 103 2.00 24.80 1.25
N ALA A 104 0.97 24.21 1.86
CA ALA A 104 -0.06 24.88 2.65
C ALA A 104 -0.19 24.23 4.03
N VAL A 105 -0.83 24.93 4.98
CA VAL A 105 -0.98 24.45 6.36
C VAL A 105 -2.02 23.34 6.41
N VAL A 106 -1.57 22.10 6.61
CA VAL A 106 -2.42 20.94 6.89
C VAL A 106 -2.89 20.97 8.34
N ASP A 107 -4.18 20.72 8.59
CA ASP A 107 -4.78 20.74 9.93
C ASP A 107 -5.55 19.46 10.31
N LYS A 108 -5.99 18.67 9.33
CA LYS A 108 -6.71 17.41 9.59
C LYS A 108 -6.30 16.29 8.65
N ILE A 109 -6.54 15.06 9.08
CA ILE A 109 -6.32 13.83 8.34
C ILE A 109 -7.57 12.95 8.38
N ARG A 110 -7.82 12.18 7.33
CA ARG A 110 -8.76 11.07 7.32
C ARG A 110 -8.14 9.89 6.56
N ILE A 111 -7.96 8.78 7.26
CA ILE A 111 -7.52 7.51 6.65
C ILE A 111 -8.78 6.76 6.20
N SER A 112 -8.78 6.29 4.95
CA SER A 112 -9.92 5.61 4.33
C SER A 112 -9.47 4.27 3.74
N SER A 113 -10.30 3.24 3.92
CA SER A 113 -10.10 1.89 3.37
C SER A 113 -10.31 1.76 1.85
N ALA A 114 -10.28 2.88 1.13
CA ALA A 114 -10.23 2.86 -0.32
C ALA A 114 -8.78 2.65 -0.76
N SER A 115 -8.58 1.89 -1.84
CA SER A 115 -7.26 1.58 -2.40
C SER A 115 -6.77 2.58 -3.43
N SER A 116 -7.60 3.56 -3.82
CA SER A 116 -7.28 4.58 -4.81
C SER A 116 -7.90 5.93 -4.51
N CYS A 117 -7.14 6.97 -4.85
CA CYS A 117 -7.62 8.32 -5.09
C CYS A 117 -8.25 8.36 -6.49
#